data_AF-A0A256LBV6-F1
#
_entry.id   AF-A0A256LBV6-F1
#
_cell.length_a   1.000
_cell.length_b   1.000
_cell.length_c   1.000
_cell.angle_alpha   90.00
_cell.angle_beta   90.00
_cell.angle_gamma   90.00
#
_symmetry.space_group_name_H-M   'P 1'
#
loop_
_entity.id
_entity.type
_entity.pdbx_description
1 polymer ?
#
loop_
_entity_poly.entity_id
_entity_poly.type
_entity_poly.pdbx_seq_one_letter_code
_entity_poly.pdbx_strand_id
1 'polypeptide(L)'
;MSLDIIAYDPKKLKERKDKFREKYSLSWENLEVLDDFMVIPSKNNFFYFLHPEFLENDTKKYEEMVKDADKIQDLDEIDSFHIGYGHFHCLRKELGELIGVIYNEDDIFNPTISYDDELDDTALLRFFLHPDCDGAFSSYDIQKSYEQFLNLCDEKELQDKKAGTWGKEIDEFLNFWRKCSEQKLQWEFC
;
A
#
# COMPACT_ATOMS: atom_id res chain seq x y z
N MET A 1 -15.35 4.41 -8.82
CA MET A 1 -14.29 3.59 -8.23
C MET A 1 -13.67 4.42 -7.12
N SER A 2 -13.64 3.88 -5.90
CA SER A 2 -12.84 4.40 -4.79
C SER A 2 -11.38 4.01 -5.00
N LEU A 3 -10.49 4.74 -4.35
CA LEU A 3 -9.09 4.44 -4.16
C LEU A 3 -8.88 4.37 -2.65
N ASP A 4 -8.33 3.26 -2.20
CA ASP A 4 -8.00 3.05 -0.80
C ASP A 4 -6.48 3.03 -0.66
N ILE A 5 -5.94 3.85 0.25
CA ILE A 5 -4.52 3.83 0.60
C ILE A 5 -4.39 3.15 1.95
N ILE A 6 -3.96 1.90 1.95
CA ILE A 6 -3.79 1.06 3.13
C ILE A 6 -2.41 1.30 3.71
N ALA A 7 -2.32 1.64 4.99
CA ALA A 7 -1.06 1.83 5.70
C ALA A 7 -0.79 0.68 6.68
N TYR A 8 0.37 0.04 6.55
CA TYR A 8 0.78 -1.08 7.40
C TYR A 8 2.24 -0.97 7.87
N ASP A 9 2.57 -1.70 8.94
CA ASP A 9 3.93 -1.79 9.47
C ASP A 9 4.71 -2.93 8.77
N PRO A 10 5.71 -2.61 7.93
CA PRO A 10 6.44 -3.62 7.17
C PRO A 10 7.26 -4.56 8.07
N LYS A 11 7.66 -4.13 9.28
CA LYS A 11 8.39 -4.99 10.22
C LYS A 11 7.46 -6.03 10.84
N LYS A 12 6.29 -5.62 11.30
CA LYS A 12 5.29 -6.55 11.85
C LYS A 12 4.84 -7.57 10.81
N LEU A 13 4.62 -7.13 9.57
CA LEU A 13 4.29 -8.03 8.47
C LEU A 13 5.41 -9.06 8.25
N LYS A 14 6.67 -8.60 8.23
CA LYS A 14 7.83 -9.50 8.11
C LYS A 14 7.92 -10.48 9.29
N GLU A 15 7.76 -10.02 10.52
CA GLU A 15 7.77 -10.88 11.72
C GLU A 15 6.69 -11.98 11.65
N ARG A 16 5.50 -11.66 11.14
CA ARG A 16 4.44 -12.65 10.93
C ARG A 16 4.82 -13.68 9.86
N LYS A 17 5.34 -13.22 8.72
CA LYS A 17 5.84 -14.12 7.66
C LYS A 17 6.97 -15.02 8.16
N ASP A 18 7.88 -14.48 8.96
CA ASP A 18 8.98 -15.24 9.57
C ASP A 18 8.46 -16.30 10.57
N LYS A 19 7.48 -15.96 11.43
CA LYS A 19 6.83 -16.92 12.34
C LYS A 19 6.10 -18.03 11.61
N PHE A 20 5.40 -17.71 10.51
CA PHE A 20 4.76 -18.70 9.65
C PHE A 20 5.79 -19.67 9.09
N ARG A 21 6.89 -19.13 8.58
CA ARG A 21 8.01 -19.92 8.06
C ARG A 21 8.66 -20.79 9.12
N GLU A 22 8.83 -20.29 10.34
CA GLU A 22 9.35 -21.07 11.46
C GLU A 22 8.41 -22.23 11.83
N LYS A 23 7.11 -21.96 11.92
CA LYS A 23 6.09 -22.96 12.30
C LYS A 23 5.93 -24.07 11.26
N TYR A 24 5.93 -23.72 9.97
CA TYR A 24 5.59 -24.65 8.88
C TYR A 24 6.77 -25.04 7.99
N SER A 25 7.94 -24.43 8.18
CA SER A 25 9.13 -24.63 7.32
C SER A 25 8.88 -24.29 5.84
N LEU A 26 7.87 -23.46 5.56
CA LEU A 26 7.44 -23.05 4.21
C LEU A 26 7.26 -21.53 4.20
N SER A 27 7.64 -20.86 3.11
CA SER A 27 7.31 -19.45 2.94
C SER A 27 5.82 -19.27 2.65
N TRP A 28 5.27 -18.12 3.03
CA TRP A 28 3.87 -17.78 2.76
C TRP A 28 3.60 -17.72 1.26
N GLU A 29 4.53 -17.18 0.47
CA GLU A 29 4.41 -17.08 -1.00
C GLU A 29 4.27 -18.47 -1.65
N ASN A 30 4.80 -19.51 -1.00
CA ASN A 30 4.69 -20.88 -1.50
C ASN A 30 3.30 -21.47 -1.23
N LEU A 31 2.51 -20.94 -0.29
CA LEU A 31 1.18 -21.48 0.00
C LEU A 31 0.21 -21.25 -1.17
N GLU A 32 0.26 -20.06 -1.79
CA GLU A 32 -0.63 -19.64 -2.87
C GLU A 32 -0.23 -20.20 -4.24
N VAL A 33 1.07 -20.45 -4.46
CA VAL A 33 1.60 -20.96 -5.74
C VAL A 33 1.37 -22.48 -5.90
N LEU A 34 0.88 -23.16 -4.86
CA LEU A 34 0.76 -24.63 -4.81
C LEU A 34 -0.65 -25.15 -5.13
N ASP A 35 -1.31 -24.55 -6.13
CA ASP A 35 -2.39 -25.20 -6.90
C ASP A 35 -1.87 -26.46 -7.66
N ASP A 36 -0.55 -26.65 -7.71
CA ASP A 36 0.11 -27.89 -8.15
C ASP A 36 -0.04 -28.99 -7.09
N PHE A 37 -1.24 -29.60 -6.98
CA PHE A 37 -1.64 -30.95 -6.49
C PHE A 37 -0.96 -31.67 -5.29
N MET A 38 0.20 -31.25 -4.81
CA MET A 38 1.06 -31.93 -3.85
C MET A 38 0.90 -31.40 -2.42
N VAL A 39 0.28 -30.24 -2.22
CA VAL A 39 0.15 -29.63 -0.88
C VAL A 39 -1.23 -29.80 -0.27
N ILE A 40 -2.30 -29.82 -1.07
CA ILE A 40 -3.66 -30.02 -0.56
C ILE A 40 -3.88 -31.51 -0.26
N PRO A 41 -4.02 -31.92 1.02
CA PRO A 41 -4.22 -33.32 1.37
C PRO A 41 -5.56 -33.81 0.84
N SER A 42 -5.53 -34.85 0.02
CA SER A 42 -6.72 -35.38 -0.65
C SER A 42 -6.60 -36.87 -0.89
N LYS A 43 -7.72 -37.59 -0.78
CA LYS A 43 -7.82 -39.03 -1.11
C LYS A 43 -7.42 -39.35 -2.54
N ASN A 44 -7.46 -38.35 -3.43
CA ASN A 44 -7.12 -38.51 -4.84
C ASN A 44 -5.62 -38.33 -5.12
N ASN A 45 -4.83 -37.86 -4.15
CA ASN A 45 -3.39 -37.73 -4.29
C ASN A 45 -2.72 -39.09 -4.00
N PHE A 46 -1.78 -39.48 -4.87
CA PHE A 46 -1.12 -40.80 -4.86
C PHE A 46 -0.51 -41.16 -3.50
N PHE A 47 0.06 -40.18 -2.78
CA PHE A 47 0.62 -40.42 -1.45
C PHE A 47 -0.45 -40.89 -0.45
N TYR A 48 -1.57 -40.17 -0.35
CA TYR A 48 -2.65 -40.49 0.59
C TYR A 48 -3.51 -41.68 0.14
N PHE A 49 -3.50 -42.00 -1.16
CA PHE A 49 -4.04 -43.26 -1.65
C PHE A 49 -3.24 -44.45 -1.09
N LEU A 50 -1.91 -44.36 -1.08
CA LEU A 50 -1.03 -45.40 -0.52
C LEU A 50 -0.95 -45.36 1.01
N HIS A 51 -1.14 -44.19 1.62
CA HIS A 51 -1.01 -43.96 3.06
C HIS A 51 -2.19 -43.16 3.62
N PRO A 52 -3.39 -43.74 3.68
CA PRO A 52 -4.59 -43.04 4.14
C PRO A 52 -4.52 -42.61 5.62
N GLU A 53 -3.64 -43.22 6.41
CA GLU A 53 -3.42 -42.90 7.83
C GLU A 53 -2.90 -41.47 8.06
N PHE A 54 -2.21 -40.86 7.10
CA PHE A 54 -1.70 -39.49 7.23
C PHE A 54 -2.72 -38.42 6.84
N LEU A 55 -3.75 -38.80 6.07
CA LEU A 55 -4.66 -37.85 5.44
C LEU A 55 -5.35 -36.92 6.45
N GLU A 56 -5.92 -37.47 7.52
CA GLU A 56 -6.69 -36.66 8.48
C GLU A 56 -5.81 -35.64 9.21
N ASN A 57 -4.59 -36.04 9.60
CA ASN A 57 -3.68 -35.15 10.32
C ASN A 57 -3.12 -34.06 9.40
N ASP A 58 -2.75 -34.40 8.18
CA ASP A 58 -2.21 -33.45 7.23
C ASP A 58 -3.30 -32.48 6.74
N THR A 59 -4.55 -32.92 6.54
CA THR A 59 -5.68 -32.02 6.24
C THR A 59 -5.85 -30.98 7.34
N LYS A 60 -5.83 -31.39 8.62
CA LYS A 60 -5.95 -30.45 9.75
C LYS A 60 -4.82 -29.43 9.77
N LYS A 61 -3.58 -29.89 9.52
CA LYS A 61 -2.41 -29.00 9.46
C LYS A 61 -2.52 -28.03 8.28
N TYR A 62 -2.99 -28.48 7.13
CA TYR A 62 -3.24 -27.63 5.96
C TYR A 62 -4.30 -26.56 6.26
N GLU A 63 -5.43 -26.94 6.85
CA GLU A 63 -6.48 -25.98 7.26
C GLU A 63 -5.97 -24.94 8.27
N GLU A 64 -5.06 -25.33 9.18
CA GLU A 64 -4.40 -24.42 10.10
C GLU A 64 -3.46 -23.45 9.37
N MET A 65 -2.69 -23.95 8.41
CA MET A 65 -1.81 -23.14 7.56
C MET A 65 -2.59 -22.10 6.77
N VAL A 66 -3.72 -22.48 6.14
CA VAL A 66 -4.59 -21.55 5.41
C VAL A 66 -5.09 -20.46 6.35
N LYS A 67 -5.63 -20.81 7.52
CA LYS A 67 -6.10 -19.81 8.50
C LYS A 67 -5.01 -18.87 8.99
N ASP A 68 -3.79 -19.37 9.18
CA ASP A 68 -2.66 -18.53 9.59
C ASP A 68 -2.15 -17.66 8.45
N ALA A 69 -2.25 -18.11 7.19
CA ALA A 69 -1.94 -17.32 6.01
C ALA A 69 -3.00 -16.24 5.73
N ASP A 70 -4.28 -16.54 5.92
CA ASP A 70 -5.37 -15.56 5.84
C ASP A 70 -5.11 -14.40 6.81
N LYS A 71 -4.66 -14.68 8.04
CA LYS A 71 -4.27 -13.63 9.02
C LYS A 71 -3.03 -12.81 8.64
N ILE A 72 -2.24 -13.30 7.68
CA ILE A 72 -1.08 -12.57 7.14
C ILE A 72 -1.50 -11.72 5.94
N GLN A 73 -2.42 -12.25 5.10
CA GLN A 73 -3.08 -11.52 4.03
C GLN A 73 -3.99 -10.41 4.54
N ASP A 74 -4.66 -10.63 5.68
CA ASP A 74 -5.22 -9.58 6.51
C ASP A 74 -4.03 -8.73 6.98
N LEU A 75 -3.62 -7.80 6.11
CA LEU A 75 -2.76 -6.68 6.45
C LEU A 75 -3.31 -6.17 7.78
N ASP A 76 -2.46 -6.11 8.81
CA ASP A 76 -2.81 -5.29 9.98
C ASP A 76 -2.80 -3.85 9.47
N GLU A 77 -3.90 -3.45 8.83
CA GLU A 77 -4.20 -2.09 8.50
C GLU A 77 -4.13 -1.32 9.80
N ILE A 78 -3.09 -0.52 9.95
CA ILE A 78 -2.95 0.38 11.09
C ILE A 78 -3.78 1.64 10.83
N ASP A 79 -3.92 1.99 9.55
CA ASP A 79 -4.71 3.11 9.09
C ASP A 79 -5.06 2.96 7.61
N SER A 80 -6.08 3.68 7.17
CA SER A 80 -6.43 3.80 5.75
C SER A 80 -6.91 5.20 5.41
N PHE A 81 -6.73 5.57 4.16
CA PHE A 81 -7.32 6.77 3.58
C PHE A 81 -8.19 6.39 2.39
N HIS A 82 -9.49 6.68 2.50
CA HIS A 82 -10.50 6.33 1.50
C HIS A 82 -10.93 7.58 0.72
N ILE A 83 -10.80 7.55 -0.60
CA ILE A 83 -11.16 8.67 -1.46
C ILE A 83 -11.62 8.20 -2.84
N GLY A 84 -12.47 8.97 -3.54
CA GLY A 84 -12.81 8.64 -4.93
C GLY A 84 -11.59 8.80 -5.84
N TYR A 85 -11.38 7.93 -6.84
CA TYR A 85 -10.21 8.02 -7.72
C TYR A 85 -10.04 9.40 -8.39
N GLY A 86 -11.13 9.95 -8.93
CA GLY A 86 -11.14 11.30 -9.49
C GLY A 86 -10.94 12.40 -8.44
N HIS A 87 -11.42 12.19 -7.21
CA HIS A 87 -11.19 13.12 -6.11
C HIS A 87 -9.74 13.09 -5.63
N PHE A 88 -9.09 11.93 -5.63
CA PHE A 88 -7.68 11.82 -5.30
C PHE A 88 -6.80 12.50 -6.33
N HIS A 89 -7.15 12.42 -7.61
CA HIS A 89 -6.48 13.19 -8.65
C HIS A 89 -6.58 14.70 -8.37
N CYS A 90 -7.77 15.23 -8.07
CA CYS A 90 -7.93 16.63 -7.70
C CYS A 90 -7.16 16.99 -6.42
N LEU A 91 -7.21 16.15 -5.38
CA LEU A 91 -6.45 16.34 -4.14
C LEU A 91 -4.94 16.41 -4.43
N ARG A 92 -4.40 15.52 -5.24
CA ARG A 92 -3.00 15.55 -5.65
C ARG A 92 -2.66 16.81 -6.42
N LYS A 93 -3.55 17.31 -7.28
CA LYS A 93 -3.35 18.59 -7.97
C LYS A 93 -3.30 19.76 -6.98
N GLU A 94 -4.25 19.83 -6.05
CA GLU A 94 -4.29 20.87 -5.02
C GLU A 94 -3.02 20.86 -4.16
N LEU A 95 -2.53 19.67 -3.77
CA LEU A 95 -1.29 19.51 -3.01
C LEU A 95 -0.03 19.78 -3.84
N GLY A 96 -0.05 19.45 -5.13
CA GLY A 96 1.07 19.66 -6.05
C GLY A 96 1.34 21.14 -6.29
N GLU A 97 0.28 21.93 -6.45
CA GLU A 97 0.39 23.38 -6.65
C GLU A 97 1.13 24.07 -5.50
N LEU A 98 0.97 23.57 -4.26
CA LEU A 98 1.65 24.10 -3.06
C LEU A 98 3.17 23.97 -3.09
N ILE A 99 3.70 23.09 -3.95
CA ILE A 99 5.13 22.78 -4.04
C ILE A 99 5.66 22.99 -5.47
N GLY A 100 4.91 23.67 -6.34
CA GLY A 100 5.31 23.94 -7.73
C GLY A 100 5.12 22.77 -8.71
N VAL A 101 4.35 21.73 -8.34
CA VAL A 101 3.94 20.68 -9.28
C VAL A 101 2.61 21.07 -9.93
N ILE A 102 2.61 21.23 -11.25
CA ILE A 102 1.44 21.70 -12.01
C ILE A 102 1.03 20.62 -13.01
N TYR A 103 -0.22 20.17 -12.89
CA TYR A 103 -0.87 19.25 -13.82
C TYR A 103 -1.58 20.05 -14.92
N ASN A 104 -1.06 20.00 -16.13
CA ASN A 104 -1.63 20.62 -17.32
C ASN A 104 -2.42 19.58 -18.12
N GLU A 105 -3.74 19.70 -18.09
CA GLU A 105 -4.68 18.77 -18.71
C GLU A 105 -5.52 19.43 -19.82
N ASP A 106 -5.08 20.59 -20.30
CA ASP A 106 -5.74 21.34 -21.38
C ASP A 106 -5.88 20.51 -22.67
N ASP A 107 -4.94 19.58 -22.91
CA ASP A 107 -5.03 18.55 -23.93
C ASP A 107 -5.19 17.17 -23.28
N ILE A 108 -6.40 16.63 -23.35
CA ILE A 108 -6.74 15.29 -22.80
C ILE A 108 -5.90 14.19 -23.45
N PHE A 109 -5.41 14.38 -24.68
CA PHE A 109 -4.57 13.41 -25.36
C PHE A 109 -3.08 13.55 -25.03
N ASN A 110 -2.69 14.65 -24.39
CA ASN A 110 -1.30 14.92 -24.05
C ASN A 110 -1.20 15.66 -22.70
N PRO A 111 -1.65 15.03 -21.60
CA PRO A 111 -1.49 15.60 -20.27
C PRO A 111 0.00 15.76 -19.96
N THR A 112 0.39 16.92 -19.42
CA THR A 112 1.76 17.20 -19.04
C THR A 112 1.84 17.60 -17.58
N ILE A 113 2.94 17.23 -16.91
CA ILE A 113 3.22 17.63 -15.54
C ILE A 113 4.51 18.45 -15.58
N SER A 114 4.46 19.67 -15.07
CA SER A 114 5.62 20.53 -14.89
C SER A 114 5.96 20.66 -13.41
N TYR A 115 7.25 20.70 -13.10
CA TYR A 115 7.77 20.82 -11.74
C TYR A 115 9.14 21.50 -11.80
N ASP A 116 9.55 22.11 -10.69
CA ASP A 116 10.85 22.75 -10.57
C ASP A 116 12.00 21.72 -10.50
N ASP A 117 13.18 22.09 -10.96
CA ASP A 117 14.39 21.24 -10.95
C ASP A 117 14.75 20.76 -9.52
N GLU A 118 14.35 21.50 -8.49
CA GLU A 118 14.55 21.15 -7.08
C GLU A 118 13.79 19.87 -6.65
N LEU A 119 12.77 19.48 -7.42
CA LEU A 119 11.98 18.26 -7.21
C LEU A 119 12.53 17.05 -7.99
N ASP A 120 13.52 17.23 -8.86
CA ASP A 120 14.03 16.16 -9.71
C ASP A 120 14.60 14.99 -8.87
N ASP A 121 14.24 13.76 -9.25
CA ASP A 121 14.54 12.50 -8.55
C ASP A 121 14.20 12.47 -7.03
N THR A 122 13.21 13.25 -6.59
CA THR A 122 12.75 13.24 -5.18
C THR A 122 11.67 12.18 -4.90
N ALA A 123 11.61 11.69 -3.66
CA ALA A 123 10.52 10.84 -3.21
C ALA A 123 9.15 11.56 -3.29
N LEU A 124 9.15 12.87 -3.04
CA LEU A 124 7.98 13.72 -3.22
C LEU A 124 7.49 13.74 -4.67
N LEU A 125 8.38 13.97 -5.63
CA LEU A 125 8.01 13.95 -7.04
C LEU A 125 7.49 12.58 -7.47
N ARG A 126 8.09 11.48 -6.99
CA ARG A 126 7.60 10.11 -7.27
C ARG A 126 6.15 9.90 -6.83
N PHE A 127 5.72 10.50 -5.72
CA PHE A 127 4.32 10.46 -5.28
C PHE A 127 3.38 11.16 -6.27
N PHE A 128 3.77 12.33 -6.77
CA PHE A 128 2.96 13.09 -7.73
C PHE A 128 2.98 12.50 -9.15
N LEU A 129 4.09 11.89 -9.54
CA LEU A 129 4.24 11.21 -10.81
C LEU A 129 3.65 9.80 -10.81
N HIS A 130 3.27 9.25 -9.65
CA HIS A 130 2.78 7.88 -9.55
C HIS A 130 1.57 7.68 -10.48
N PRO A 131 1.76 7.00 -11.62
CA PRO A 131 0.68 6.75 -12.54
C PRO A 131 -0.19 5.68 -11.87
N ASP A 132 -1.49 5.83 -12.00
CA ASP A 132 -2.49 4.82 -11.68
C ASP A 132 -2.79 4.49 -10.22
N CYS A 133 -2.12 5.11 -9.24
CA CYS A 133 -2.35 4.82 -7.83
C CYS A 133 -2.41 3.30 -7.58
N ASP A 134 -1.44 2.57 -8.10
CA ASP A 134 -1.32 1.12 -7.97
C ASP A 134 0.07 0.80 -7.38
N GLY A 135 0.23 -0.33 -6.70
CA GLY A 135 1.49 -0.71 -6.08
C GLY A 135 1.71 -0.09 -4.69
N ALA A 136 2.99 0.08 -4.30
CA ALA A 136 3.35 0.39 -2.92
C ALA A 136 4.34 1.56 -2.81
N PHE A 137 4.14 2.39 -1.79
CA PHE A 137 5.05 3.47 -1.42
C PHE A 137 5.80 3.09 -0.15
N SER A 138 7.13 2.93 -0.23
CA SER A 138 7.91 2.42 0.89
C SER A 138 7.86 3.38 2.09
N SER A 139 8.06 2.85 3.30
CA SER A 139 8.09 3.70 4.50
C SER A 139 9.20 4.76 4.47
N TYR A 140 10.31 4.47 3.77
CA TYR A 140 11.35 5.45 3.52
C TYR A 140 10.85 6.57 2.60
N ASP A 141 10.20 6.21 1.49
CA ASP A 141 9.70 7.20 0.52
C ASP A 141 8.59 8.05 1.13
N ILE A 142 7.67 7.48 1.92
CA ILE A 142 6.63 8.21 2.65
C ILE A 142 7.22 9.24 3.61
N GLN A 143 8.23 8.81 4.38
CA GLN A 143 8.89 9.71 5.33
C GLN A 143 9.58 10.86 4.59
N LYS A 144 10.36 10.53 3.55
CA LYS A 144 11.12 11.51 2.79
C LYS A 144 10.23 12.47 2.02
N SER A 145 9.17 11.96 1.40
CA SER A 145 8.21 12.77 0.67
C SER A 145 7.47 13.73 1.62
N TYR A 146 7.08 13.28 2.82
CA TYR A 146 6.45 14.16 3.81
C TYR A 146 7.40 15.27 4.31
N GLU A 147 8.66 14.91 4.61
CA GLU A 147 9.69 15.88 5.01
C GLU A 147 9.93 16.91 3.91
N GLN A 148 10.01 16.48 2.64
CA GLN A 148 10.17 17.36 1.49
C GLN A 148 8.95 18.26 1.29
N PHE A 149 7.74 17.73 1.47
CA PHE A 149 6.51 18.50 1.36
C PHE A 149 6.50 19.64 2.38
N LEU A 150 6.82 19.37 3.64
CA LEU A 150 6.86 20.40 4.68
C LEU A 150 7.90 21.50 4.40
N ASN A 151 9.02 21.17 3.74
CA ASN A 151 10.06 22.15 3.44
C ASN A 151 9.71 23.05 2.24
N LEU A 152 8.97 22.52 1.26
CA LEU A 152 8.67 23.21 0.00
C LEU A 152 7.27 23.85 -0.02
N CYS A 153 6.36 23.40 0.84
CA CYS A 153 4.98 23.85 0.87
C CYS A 153 4.88 25.34 1.23
N ASP A 154 4.16 26.11 0.41
CA ASP A 154 3.74 27.46 0.78
C ASP A 154 2.67 27.39 1.88
N GLU A 155 3.08 27.69 3.12
CA GLU A 155 2.19 27.66 4.28
C GLU A 155 0.98 28.58 4.14
N LYS A 156 1.13 29.73 3.46
CA LYS A 156 0.04 30.69 3.29
C LYS A 156 -0.98 30.15 2.30
N GLU A 157 -0.52 29.64 1.17
CA GLU A 157 -1.39 29.03 0.17
C GLU A 157 -2.06 27.76 0.71
N LEU A 158 -1.37 26.99 1.55
CA LEU A 158 -1.95 25.84 2.25
C LEU A 158 -3.14 26.25 3.12
N GLN A 159 -3.06 27.36 3.87
CA GLN A 159 -4.19 27.84 4.66
C GLN A 159 -5.36 28.26 3.77
N ASP A 160 -5.08 28.91 2.63
CA ASP A 160 -6.11 29.32 1.68
C ASP A 160 -6.81 28.10 1.06
N LYS A 161 -6.06 27.06 0.66
CA LYS A 161 -6.62 25.79 0.16
C LYS A 161 -7.41 25.02 1.23
N LYS A 162 -6.96 25.05 2.49
CA LYS A 162 -7.71 24.48 3.63
C LYS A 162 -9.03 25.20 3.93
N ALA A 163 -9.13 26.49 3.59
CA ALA A 163 -10.38 27.24 3.67
C ALA A 163 -11.29 27.03 2.44
N GLY A 164 -10.75 26.42 1.37
CA GLY A 164 -11.42 26.18 0.10
C GLY A 164 -12.25 24.89 0.04
N THR A 165 -12.59 24.49 -1.19
CA THR A 165 -13.47 23.34 -1.47
C THR A 165 -12.91 22.00 -1.00
N TRP A 166 -11.59 21.82 -1.05
CA TRP A 166 -10.89 20.58 -0.72
C TRP A 166 -10.31 20.56 0.71
N GLY A 167 -10.68 21.55 1.54
CA GLY A 167 -9.97 21.75 2.79
C GLY A 167 -10.03 20.59 3.75
N LYS A 168 -11.18 19.89 3.80
CA LYS A 168 -11.37 18.71 4.63
C LYS A 168 -10.50 17.54 4.16
N GLU A 169 -10.51 17.25 2.87
CA GLU A 169 -9.75 16.17 2.25
C GLU A 169 -8.23 16.42 2.37
N ILE A 170 -7.80 17.68 2.19
CA ILE A 170 -6.41 18.10 2.42
C ILE A 170 -6.01 17.86 3.87
N ASP A 171 -6.84 18.28 4.83
CA ASP A 171 -6.56 18.07 6.25
C ASP A 171 -6.50 16.58 6.62
N GLU A 172 -7.47 15.79 6.18
CA GLU A 172 -7.52 14.35 6.44
C GLU A 172 -6.31 13.64 5.84
N PHE A 173 -5.97 13.93 4.58
CA PHE A 173 -4.83 13.32 3.91
C PHE A 173 -3.49 13.73 4.51
N LEU A 174 -3.29 15.01 4.84
CA LEU A 174 -2.05 15.47 5.48
C LEU A 174 -1.89 14.88 6.89
N ASN A 175 -2.98 14.69 7.63
CA ASN A 175 -2.95 14.01 8.92
C ASN A 175 -2.60 12.52 8.77
N PHE A 176 -3.18 11.84 7.78
CA PHE A 176 -2.84 10.47 7.42
C PHE A 176 -1.37 10.34 7.04
N TRP A 177 -0.87 11.21 6.16
CA TRP A 177 0.52 11.21 5.71
C TRP A 177 1.51 11.48 6.84
N ARG A 178 1.20 12.44 7.72
CA ARG A 178 1.99 12.67 8.93
C ARG A 178 2.07 11.42 9.80
N LYS A 179 0.93 10.81 10.11
CA LYS A 179 0.87 9.62 10.97
C LYS A 179 1.67 8.46 10.36
N CYS A 180 1.55 8.24 9.06
CA CYS A 180 2.29 7.20 8.34
C CYS A 180 3.80 7.45 8.37
N SER A 181 4.22 8.71 8.16
CA SER A 181 5.63 9.12 8.25
C SER A 181 6.21 8.91 9.65
N GLU A 182 5.52 9.37 10.70
CA GLU A 182 5.96 9.24 12.09
C GLU A 182 6.04 7.78 12.56
N GLN A 183 5.08 6.95 12.13
CA GLN A 183 5.01 5.54 12.51
C GLN A 183 5.81 4.61 11.56
N LYS A 184 6.43 5.16 10.51
CA LYS A 184 7.22 4.42 9.50
C LYS A 184 6.40 3.33 8.81
N LEU A 185 5.16 3.66 8.46
CA LEU A 185 4.25 2.78 7.74
C LEU A 185 4.59 2.77 6.25
N GLN A 186 4.20 1.70 5.57
CA GLN A 186 4.23 1.55 4.12
C GLN A 186 2.81 1.72 3.58
N TRP A 187 2.67 2.31 2.39
CA TRP A 187 1.39 2.45 1.70
C TRP A 187 1.25 1.39 0.63
N GLU A 188 0.04 0.89 0.47
CA GLU A 188 -0.40 0.11 -0.66
C GLU A 188 -1.69 0.73 -1.19
N PHE A 189 -1.75 0.94 -2.49
CA PHE A 189 -2.91 1.53 -3.15
C PHE A 189 -3.80 0.41 -3.70
N CYS A 190 -5.11 0.48 -3.43
CA CYS A 190 -6.11 -0.54 -3.74
C CYS A 190 -7.37 0.04 -4.40
#